data_AF-A0A821E8U1-F1
#
_entry.id   AF-A0A821E8U1-F1
#
_cell.length_a   1.000
_cell.length_b   1.000
_cell.length_c   1.000
_cell.angle_alpha   90.00
_cell.angle_beta   90.00
_cell.angle_gamma   90.00
#
_symmetry.space_group_name_H-M   'P 1'
#
loop_
_entity.id
_entity.type
_entity.pdbx_description
1 polymer ?
#
loop_
_entity_poly.entity_id
_entity_poly.type
_entity_poly.pdbx_seq_one_letter_code
_entity_poly.pdbx_strand_id
1 'polypeptide(L)' 'RSSLVRAIRYCTSVEDFNHERIYLEMTYLANGYSIDFIDKYIQHFLTFFDAKSLQQLPLDQHVYKKIRHRLFNFMREQRQ' A
#
# COMPACT_ATOMS: atom_id res chain seq x y z
N ARG A 1 7.43 -8.26 7.46
CA ARG A 1 7.16 -7.95 6.03
C ARG A 1 5.87 -7.13 5.97
N SER A 2 5.89 -5.94 5.37
CA SER A 2 4.80 -4.93 5.45
C SER A 2 3.43 -5.45 4.96
N SER A 3 2.36 -5.27 5.75
CA SER A 3 1.00 -5.71 5.41
C SER A 3 0.49 -5.10 4.10
N LEU A 4 0.86 -3.83 3.81
CA LEU A 4 0.52 -3.16 2.55
C LEU A 4 1.21 -3.77 1.32
N VAL A 5 2.46 -4.24 1.48
CA VAL A 5 3.17 -4.96 0.40
C VAL A 5 2.44 -6.27 0.09
N ARG A 6 1.95 -6.97 1.13
CA ARG A 6 1.15 -8.18 0.97
C ARG A 6 -0.16 -7.86 0.23
N ALA A 7 -0.86 -6.80 0.63
CA ALA A 7 -2.10 -6.35 -0.02
C ALA A 7 -1.90 -6.12 -1.52
N ILE A 8 -0.90 -5.31 -1.93
CA ILE A 8 -0.64 -5.05 -3.36
C ILE A 8 -0.30 -6.33 -4.13
N ARG A 9 0.37 -7.30 -3.51
CA ARG A 9 0.72 -8.56 -4.17
C ARG A 9 -0.52 -9.39 -4.52
N TYR A 10 -1.49 -9.47 -3.60
CA TYR A 10 -2.65 -10.34 -3.76
C TYR A 10 -3.87 -9.64 -4.40
N CYS A 11 -4.10 -8.36 -4.14
CA CYS A 11 -5.22 -7.60 -4.68
C CYS A 11 -5.00 -7.28 -6.17
N THR A 12 -5.73 -7.91 -7.07
CA THR A 12 -5.56 -7.69 -8.53
C THR A 12 -6.19 -6.39 -9.01
N SER A 13 -7.23 -5.90 -8.33
CA SER A 13 -7.88 -4.62 -8.61
C SER A 13 -7.49 -3.56 -7.57
N VAL A 14 -7.59 -2.29 -7.95
CA VAL A 14 -7.41 -1.17 -7.00
C VAL A 14 -8.52 -1.13 -5.95
N GLU A 15 -9.71 -1.60 -6.29
CA GLU A 15 -10.85 -1.68 -5.38
C GLU A 15 -10.60 -2.68 -4.25
N ASP A 16 -10.15 -3.90 -4.59
CA ASP A 16 -9.74 -4.90 -3.60
C ASP A 16 -8.62 -4.38 -2.70
N PHE A 17 -7.67 -3.65 -3.28
CA PHE A 17 -6.59 -3.04 -2.52
C PHE A 17 -7.11 -1.96 -1.57
N ASN A 18 -8.04 -1.11 -2.01
CA ASN A 18 -8.63 -0.08 -1.18
C ASN A 18 -9.43 -0.67 -0.02
N HIS A 19 -10.17 -1.76 -0.26
CA HIS A 19 -10.85 -2.49 0.82
C HIS A 19 -9.87 -3.09 1.83
N GLU A 20 -8.83 -3.78 1.38
CA GLU A 20 -7.80 -4.35 2.27
C GLU A 20 -7.06 -3.25 3.04
N ARG A 21 -6.78 -2.10 2.40
CA ARG A 21 -6.18 -0.92 3.05
C ARG A 21 -7.07 -0.41 4.17
N ILE A 22 -8.36 -0.16 3.91
CA ILE A 22 -9.31 0.32 4.92
C ILE A 22 -9.43 -0.71 6.06
N TYR A 23 -9.47 -1.99 5.73
CA TYR A 23 -9.48 -3.05 6.74
C TYR A 23 -8.23 -3.02 7.64
N LEU A 24 -7.05 -2.82 7.07
CA LEU A 24 -5.80 -2.66 7.82
C LEU A 24 -5.82 -1.41 8.71
N GLU A 25 -6.30 -0.27 8.20
CA GLU A 25 -6.46 0.97 8.97
C GLU A 25 -7.38 0.77 10.16
N MET A 26 -8.56 0.19 9.93
CA MET A 26 -9.52 -0.13 11.00
C MET A 26 -8.93 -1.11 12.02
N THR A 27 -8.16 -2.09 11.56
CA THR A 27 -7.45 -3.02 12.45
C THR A 27 -6.43 -2.28 13.32
N TYR A 28 -5.65 -1.36 12.76
CA TYR A 28 -4.71 -0.56 13.55
C TYR A 28 -5.44 0.35 14.55
N LEU A 29 -6.51 1.01 14.14
CA LEU A 29 -7.33 1.83 15.06
C LEU A 29 -7.89 0.99 16.21
N ALA A 30 -8.43 -0.20 15.92
CA ALA A 30 -8.97 -1.11 16.92
C ALA A 30 -7.90 -1.62 17.90
N ASN A 31 -6.63 -1.70 17.46
CA ASN A 31 -5.49 -2.04 18.31
C ASN A 31 -4.90 -0.84 19.07
N GLY A 32 -5.52 0.35 18.98
CA GLY A 32 -5.11 1.54 19.74
C GLY A 32 -3.98 2.34 19.09
N TYR A 33 -3.63 2.08 17.83
CA TYR A 33 -2.68 2.93 17.10
C TYR A 33 -3.32 4.28 16.75
N SER A 34 -2.55 5.36 16.84
CA SER A 34 -3.03 6.70 16.48
C SER A 34 -3.23 6.84 14.98
N ILE A 35 -4.13 7.74 14.59
CA ILE A 35 -4.34 8.11 13.17
C ILE A 35 -3.02 8.60 12.55
N ASP A 36 -2.26 9.44 13.26
CA ASP A 36 -0.96 9.93 12.79
C ASP A 36 0.04 8.80 12.49
N PHE A 37 0.02 7.73 13.29
CA PHE A 37 0.87 6.57 13.06
C PHE A 37 0.46 5.84 11.78
N ILE A 38 -0.84 5.64 11.59
CA ILE A 38 -1.41 4.97 10.42
C ILE A 38 -1.12 5.77 9.15
N ASP A 39 -1.32 7.09 9.19
CA ASP A 39 -1.01 7.99 8.08
C ASP A 39 0.47 7.93 7.73
N LYS A 40 1.37 8.01 8.72
CA LYS A 40 2.82 7.87 8.49
C LYS A 40 3.17 6.51 7.91
N TYR A 41 2.54 5.43 8.37
CA TYR A 41 2.77 4.09 7.85
C TYR A 41 2.39 3.97 6.37
N ILE A 42 1.24 4.53 5.98
CA ILE A 42 0.78 4.56 4.59
C ILE A 42 1.66 5.46 3.73
N GLN A 43 1.98 6.66 4.20
CA GLN A 43 2.84 7.60 3.47
C GLN A 43 4.26 7.05 3.27
N HIS A 44 4.80 6.36 4.28
CA HIS A 44 6.08 5.67 4.16
C HIS A 44 6.03 4.58 3.08
N PHE A 45 4.95 3.81 3.03
CA PHE A 45 4.73 2.80 2.00
C PHE A 45 4.62 3.40 0.59
N LEU A 46 3.84 4.47 0.40
CA LEU A 46 3.72 5.16 -0.88
C LEU A 46 5.08 5.77 -1.30
N THR A 47 5.78 6.39 -0.35
CA THR A 47 7.12 6.94 -0.61
C THR A 47 8.10 5.86 -1.07
N PHE A 48 8.07 4.67 -0.47
CA PHE A 48 8.96 3.56 -0.84
C PHE A 48 8.79 3.13 -2.30
N PHE A 49 7.56 3.14 -2.83
CA PHE A 49 7.31 2.82 -4.24
C PHE A 49 7.37 4.02 -5.18
N ASP A 50 8.00 5.11 -4.72
CA ASP A 50 8.14 6.35 -5.47
C ASP A 50 6.78 6.89 -5.96
N ALA A 51 5.78 6.73 -5.08
CA ALA A 51 4.42 7.24 -5.21
C ALA A 51 4.25 8.55 -4.43
N LYS A 52 5.33 9.34 -4.27
CA LYS A 52 5.31 10.63 -3.54
C LYS A 52 4.34 11.64 -4.15
N SER A 53 4.07 11.57 -5.46
CA SER A 53 3.04 12.38 -6.13
C SER A 53 1.61 11.91 -5.88
N LEU A 54 1.43 10.80 -5.16
CA LEU A 54 0.16 10.08 -5.00
C LEU A 54 -0.41 10.23 -3.58
N GLN A 55 -0.22 11.41 -3.00
CA GLN A 55 -0.77 11.77 -1.68
C GLN A 55 -2.31 11.74 -1.64
N GLN A 56 -2.97 11.59 -2.79
CA GLN A 56 -4.43 11.48 -2.87
C GLN A 56 -4.84 10.01 -2.91
N LEU A 57 -5.35 9.52 -1.78
CA LEU A 57 -6.14 8.31 -1.70
C LEU A 57 -7.63 8.67 -1.90
N PRO A 58 -8.45 7.79 -2.50
CA PRO A 58 -8.14 6.45 -3.00
C PRO A 58 -7.22 6.46 -4.24
N LEU A 59 -6.43 5.40 -4.42
CA LEU A 59 -5.55 5.29 -5.59
C LEU A 59 -6.38 5.16 -6.87
N ASP A 60 -5.92 5.81 -7.94
CA ASP A 60 -6.40 5.54 -9.29
C ASP A 60 -5.89 4.19 -9.83
N GLN A 61 -6.64 3.55 -10.72
CA GLN A 61 -6.32 2.24 -11.31
C GLN A 61 -4.99 2.25 -12.09
N HIS A 62 -4.67 3.33 -12.81
CA HIS A 62 -3.41 3.47 -13.55
C HIS A 62 -2.22 3.57 -12.59
N VAL A 63 -2.40 4.34 -11.52
CA VAL A 63 -1.42 4.48 -10.44
C VAL A 63 -1.17 3.14 -9.75
N TYR A 64 -2.23 2.43 -9.39
CA TYR A 64 -2.15 1.14 -8.73
C TYR A 64 -1.35 0.13 -9.56
N LYS A 65 -1.57 0.08 -10.88
CA LYS A 65 -0.80 -0.76 -11.81
C LYS A 65 0.69 -0.43 -11.81
N LYS A 66 1.07 0.85 -11.77
CA LYS A 66 2.49 1.26 -11.70
C LYS A 66 3.15 0.78 -10.41
N ILE A 67 2.50 0.99 -9.26
CA ILE A 67 3.00 0.54 -7.96
C ILE A 67 3.14 -0.99 -7.94
N ARG A 68 2.11 -1.70 -8.41
CA ARG A 68 2.11 -3.17 -8.50
C ARG A 68 3.24 -3.68 -9.39
N HIS A 69 3.50 -3.04 -10.53
CA HIS A 69 4.62 -3.39 -11.40
C HIS A 69 5.98 -3.16 -10.73
N ARG A 70 6.20 -2.00 -10.11
CA ARG A 70 7.43 -1.70 -9.35
C ARG A 70 7.67 -2.70 -8.22
N LEU A 71 6.62 -3.06 -7.48
CA LEU A 71 6.68 -4.08 -6.43
C LEU A 71 7.13 -5.44 -6.98
N PHE A 72 6.55 -5.88 -8.10
CA PHE A 72 6.94 -7.16 -8.68
C PHE A 72 8.38 -7.16 -9.20
N ASN A 73 8.88 -6.05 -9.75
CA ASN A 73 10.28 -5.95 -10.17
C ASN A 73 11.21 -6.01 -8.96
N PHE A 74 10.94 -5.21 -7.92
CA PHE A 74 11.71 -5.25 -6.67
C PHE A 74 11.75 -6.66 -6.04
N MET A 75 10.61 -7.38 -6.03
CA MET A 75 10.57 -8.75 -5.51
C MET A 75 11.33 -9.76 -6.37
N ARG A 76 11.50 -9.52 -7.67
CA ARG A 76 12.30 -10.38 -8.56
C ARG A 76 13.79 -10.15 -8.31
N GLU A 77 14.21 -8.90 -8.19
CA GLU A 77 15.60 -8.51 -7.89
C GLU A 77 16.06 -9.06 -6.53
N GLN A 78 15.19 -9.06 -5.51
CA GLN A 78 15.47 -9.61 -4.18
C GLN A 78 15.52 -11.15 -4.12
N ARG A 79 15.17 -11.86 -5.20
CA ARG A 79 15.26 -13.33 -5.28
C ARG A 79 16.53 -13.84 -5.97
N GLN A 80 17.28 -12.95 -6.60
CA GLN A 80 18.62 -13.24 -7.14
C GLN A 80 19.67 -13.04 -6.05
#